data_AF-X1PNX5-F1
#
_entry.id   AF-X1PNX5-F1
#
_cell.length_a   1.000
_cell.length_b   1.000
_cell.length_c   1.000
_cell.angle_alpha   90.00
_cell.angle_beta   90.00
_cell.angle_gamma   90.00
#
_symmetry.space_group_name_H-M   'P 1'
#
loop_
_entity.id
_entity.type
_entity.pdbx_description
1 polymer ?
#
loop_
_entity_poly.entity_id
_entity_poly.type
_entity_poly.pdbx_seq_one_letter_code
_entity_poly.pdbx_strand_id
1 'polypeptide(L)'
;FGKNNLTNCGFKISVNSSKLSNGVHTLYIYAYNQNLGWKCITIAINYSGSSNTSNNNQSTTSSATTNTSANTSTSYASSGQPKALINVDLPSPNQQLSGDFELAGWAVEQSAMDSTGITAIHVYDGPANGEQNMLGVAQYGIARPDVASNFGKANFTNCGFKLIVNSSKLTNGKHALYVYAYNPNLGWKYVTVAINYAGGTSSGSTSSAGGGTVITNGTNMVGYIDVTVDQLVRIFEIRGSSK
;
A
#
# COMPACT_ATOMS: atom_id res chain seq x y z
N PHE A 1 11.91 12.71 -25.14
CA PHE A 1 10.56 12.85 -24.55
C PHE A 1 9.66 13.47 -25.60
N GLY A 2 8.53 12.86 -25.97
CA GLY A 2 7.67 13.34 -27.05
C GLY A 2 7.37 12.27 -28.11
N LYS A 3 6.58 11.26 -27.75
CA LYS A 3 5.82 10.52 -28.76
C LYS A 3 4.60 11.37 -29.09
N ASN A 4 4.31 11.61 -30.36
CA ASN A 4 3.20 12.47 -30.80
C ASN A 4 1.80 12.02 -30.33
N ASN A 5 1.68 10.81 -29.76
CA ASN A 5 0.45 10.22 -29.26
C ASN A 5 0.25 10.41 -27.74
N LEU A 6 1.11 11.22 -27.11
CA LEU A 6 1.09 11.51 -25.68
C LEU A 6 0.50 12.91 -25.43
N THR A 7 -0.79 13.09 -25.74
CA THR A 7 -1.57 14.27 -25.37
C THR A 7 -2.27 14.04 -24.03
N ASN A 8 -2.34 15.06 -23.17
CA ASN A 8 -2.93 15.00 -21.81
C ASN A 8 -2.32 13.97 -20.82
N CYS A 9 -1.15 13.42 -21.11
CA CYS A 9 -0.43 12.56 -20.17
C CYS A 9 0.59 13.38 -19.36
N GLY A 10 0.22 13.66 -18.11
CA GLY A 10 1.01 14.37 -17.12
C GLY A 10 0.21 14.48 -15.83
N PHE A 11 0.87 14.86 -14.74
CA PHE A 11 0.20 15.15 -13.48
C PHE A 11 0.71 16.47 -12.91
N LYS A 12 -0.15 17.18 -12.19
CA LYS A 12 0.24 18.33 -11.37
C LYS A 12 -0.12 17.99 -9.94
N ILE A 13 0.86 18.10 -9.04
CA ILE A 13 0.66 17.88 -7.61
C ILE A 13 0.98 19.17 -6.85
N SER A 14 0.06 19.59 -6.00
CA SER A 14 0.29 20.67 -5.04
C SER A 14 0.59 20.03 -3.69
N VAL A 15 1.83 20.19 -3.21
CA VAL A 15 2.23 19.67 -1.89
C VAL A 15 1.99 20.75 -0.85
N ASN A 16 1.18 20.44 0.18
CA ASN A 16 0.99 21.37 1.29
C ASN A 16 2.25 21.38 2.16
N SER A 17 3.00 22.48 2.10
CA SER A 17 4.25 22.67 2.82
C SER A 17 4.11 22.58 4.35
N SER A 18 2.93 22.87 4.91
CA SER A 18 2.66 22.70 6.36
C SER A 18 2.74 21.24 6.83
N LYS A 19 2.76 20.28 5.91
CA LYS A 19 2.89 18.84 6.19
C LYS A 19 4.33 18.35 6.03
N LEU A 20 5.28 19.22 5.68
CA LEU A 20 6.69 18.87 5.49
C LEU A 20 7.53 19.49 6.60
N SER A 21 8.44 18.70 7.18
CA SER A 21 9.53 19.21 8.01
C SER A 21 10.66 19.75 7.14
N ASN A 22 11.58 20.56 7.68
CA ASN A 22 12.78 20.92 6.93
C ASN A 22 13.63 19.66 6.64
N GLY A 23 14.21 19.58 5.44
CA GLY A 23 15.09 18.50 5.00
C GLY A 23 14.62 17.77 3.75
N VAL A 24 15.28 16.64 3.48
CA VAL A 24 15.02 15.81 2.30
C VAL A 24 13.78 14.94 2.53
N HIS A 25 12.84 14.99 1.59
CA HIS A 25 11.66 14.13 1.53
C HIS A 25 11.67 13.32 0.24
N THR A 26 11.10 12.12 0.30
CA THR A 26 10.83 11.32 -0.89
C THR A 26 9.33 11.31 -1.15
N LEU A 27 8.92 11.88 -2.28
CA LEU A 27 7.56 11.78 -2.77
C LEU A 27 7.41 10.45 -3.52
N TYR A 28 6.41 9.66 -3.13
CA TYR A 28 6.03 8.43 -3.83
C TYR A 28 4.83 8.72 -4.72
N ILE A 29 4.96 8.51 -6.03
CA ILE A 29 3.92 8.78 -7.01
C ILE A 29 3.46 7.48 -7.62
N TYR A 30 2.19 7.18 -7.47
CA TYR A 30 1.57 5.95 -7.95
C TYR A 30 0.71 6.23 -9.17
N ALA A 31 0.86 5.42 -10.21
CA ALA A 31 0.02 5.47 -11.41
C ALA A 31 -0.46 4.06 -11.75
N TYR A 32 -1.73 3.93 -12.13
CA TYR A 32 -2.31 2.68 -12.60
C TYR A 32 -2.31 2.62 -14.12
N ASN A 33 -1.90 1.48 -14.65
CA ASN A 33 -2.06 1.14 -16.05
C ASN A 33 -2.71 -0.25 -16.15
N GLN A 34 -3.73 -0.39 -17.00
CA GLN A 34 -4.48 -1.65 -17.14
C GLN A 34 -3.62 -2.86 -17.57
N ASN A 35 -2.52 -2.64 -18.30
CA ASN A 35 -1.63 -3.70 -18.79
C ASN A 35 -0.43 -3.93 -17.88
N LEU A 36 0.04 -2.88 -17.18
CA LEU A 36 1.27 -2.92 -16.39
C LEU A 36 1.03 -2.97 -14.87
N GLY A 37 -0.23 -2.85 -14.45
CA GLY A 37 -0.63 -2.70 -13.06
C GLY A 37 -0.21 -1.35 -12.48
N TRP A 38 -0.17 -1.29 -11.15
CA TRP A 38 0.34 -0.13 -10.42
C TRP A 38 1.85 0.01 -10.58
N LYS A 39 2.31 1.23 -10.85
CA LYS A 39 3.73 1.63 -10.86
C LYS A 39 3.96 2.74 -9.86
N CYS A 40 5.14 2.72 -9.25
CA CYS A 40 5.62 3.75 -8.33
C CYS A 40 6.86 4.43 -8.94
N ILE A 41 6.94 5.75 -8.82
CA ILE A 41 8.18 6.50 -9.02
C ILE A 41 8.42 7.38 -7.80
N THR A 42 9.70 7.55 -7.46
CA THR A 42 10.13 8.40 -6.36
C THR A 42 10.71 9.71 -6.86
N ILE A 43 10.39 10.80 -6.17
CA ILE A 43 10.99 12.11 -6.40
C ILE A 43 11.55 12.61 -5.08
N ALA A 44 12.87 12.79 -5.02
CA ALA A 44 13.50 13.44 -3.89
C ALA A 44 13.28 14.96 -3.99
N ILE A 45 12.81 15.57 -2.91
CA ILE A 45 12.72 17.02 -2.74
C ILE A 45 13.50 17.42 -1.49
N ASN A 46 14.14 18.58 -1.49
CA ASN A 46 14.68 19.17 -0.27
C ASN A 46 13.82 20.38 0.08
N TYR A 47 13.08 20.28 1.18
CA TYR A 47 12.23 21.36 1.65
C TYR A 47 12.97 22.16 2.72
N SER A 48 13.23 23.43 2.44
CA SER A 48 13.63 24.40 3.45
C SER A 48 12.50 25.39 3.63
N GLY A 49 11.74 25.24 4.72
CA GLY A 49 10.75 26.22 5.13
C GLY A 49 11.47 27.52 5.47
N SER A 50 11.38 28.53 4.60
CA SER A 50 11.73 29.89 4.99
C SER A 50 10.60 30.42 5.86
N SER A 51 10.92 30.84 7.08
CA SER A 51 10.08 31.84 7.73
C SER A 51 9.99 33.04 6.79
N ASN A 52 8.79 33.59 6.68
CA ASN A 52 8.43 34.57 5.68
C ASN A 52 9.34 35.82 5.77
N THR A 53 10.22 36.00 4.80
CA THR A 53 10.80 37.31 4.49
C THR A 53 10.66 37.52 2.99
N SER A 54 9.72 38.39 2.62
CA SER A 54 9.41 38.76 1.24
C SER A 54 10.69 39.21 0.53
N ASN A 55 11.00 38.58 -0.61
CA ASN A 55 11.75 39.23 -1.68
C ASN A 55 11.16 38.79 -3.02
N ASN A 56 10.29 39.65 -3.52
CA ASN A 56 9.92 39.71 -4.93
C ASN A 56 11.20 39.81 -5.77
N ASN A 57 11.49 38.78 -6.57
CA ASN A 57 12.05 39.07 -7.88
C ASN A 57 11.51 38.12 -8.94
N GLN A 58 10.65 38.74 -9.74
CA GLN A 58 9.90 38.31 -10.89
C GLN A 58 10.83 37.88 -12.05
N SER A 59 10.50 36.76 -12.70
CA SER A 59 10.76 36.63 -14.15
C SER A 59 9.42 36.40 -14.84
N THR A 60 8.83 37.52 -15.25
CA THR A 60 7.68 37.60 -16.14
C THR A 60 8.15 37.45 -17.57
N THR A 61 7.80 36.33 -18.20
CA THR A 61 7.47 36.30 -19.63
C THR A 61 5.96 36.09 -19.74
N SER A 62 5.25 37.21 -19.77
CA SER A 62 3.82 37.27 -20.08
C SER A 62 3.62 37.00 -21.56
N SER A 63 3.29 35.76 -21.91
CA SER A 63 2.51 35.48 -23.12
C SER A 63 1.12 35.05 -22.67
N ALA A 64 0.20 36.00 -22.74
CA ALA A 64 -1.22 35.78 -22.55
C ALA A 64 -1.70 34.75 -23.58
N THR A 65 -1.87 33.51 -23.13
CA THR A 65 -2.84 32.58 -23.69
C THR A 65 -3.79 32.24 -22.55
N THR A 66 -5.03 32.69 -22.68
CA THR A 66 -6.14 32.26 -21.83
C THR A 66 -6.41 30.79 -22.14
N ASN A 67 -5.58 29.90 -21.61
CA ASN A 67 -5.95 28.52 -21.45
C ASN A 67 -6.65 28.42 -20.11
N THR A 68 -7.98 28.49 -20.16
CA THR A 68 -8.90 27.95 -19.14
C THR A 68 -8.64 26.45 -19.00
N SER A 69 -7.49 26.09 -18.46
CA SER A 69 -7.24 24.75 -17.94
C SER A 69 -8.00 24.68 -16.63
N ALA A 70 -9.25 24.23 -16.74
CA ALA A 70 -10.07 23.87 -15.60
C ALA A 70 -9.18 23.07 -14.64
N ASN A 71 -8.93 23.64 -13.47
CA ASN A 71 -8.43 22.88 -12.35
C ASN A 71 -9.54 21.88 -12.04
N THR A 72 -9.48 20.68 -12.62
CA THR A 72 -10.32 19.56 -12.22
C THR A 72 -9.81 19.06 -10.87
N SER A 73 -9.89 19.93 -9.86
CA SER A 73 -10.13 19.49 -8.51
C SER A 73 -11.36 18.60 -8.61
N THR A 74 -11.20 17.30 -8.44
CA THR A 74 -12.31 16.35 -8.35
C THR A 74 -13.03 16.55 -7.01
N SER A 75 -13.43 17.78 -6.73
CA SER A 75 -14.25 18.16 -5.59
C SER A 75 -15.66 17.66 -5.86
N TYR A 76 -16.14 16.77 -5.00
CA TYR A 76 -17.49 16.23 -5.03
C TYR A 76 -18.39 17.07 -4.11
N ALA A 77 -19.70 17.07 -4.37
CA ALA A 77 -20.65 17.83 -3.56
C ALA A 77 -20.87 17.15 -2.19
N SER A 78 -20.87 17.94 -1.12
CA SER A 78 -20.90 17.45 0.27
C SER A 78 -21.94 18.19 1.10
N SER A 79 -22.72 17.47 1.92
CA SER A 79 -23.70 18.03 2.87
C SER A 79 -23.40 17.60 4.30
N GLY A 80 -23.01 18.54 5.16
CA GLY A 80 -22.67 18.27 6.56
C GLY A 80 -21.17 18.29 6.82
N GLN A 81 -20.75 17.78 7.99
CA GLN A 81 -19.34 17.71 8.37
C GLN A 81 -18.64 16.54 7.66
N PRO A 82 -17.60 16.80 6.84
CA PRO A 82 -16.94 15.72 6.10
C PRO A 82 -16.26 14.70 7.01
N LYS A 83 -16.58 13.42 6.80
CA LYS A 83 -16.08 12.30 7.58
C LYS A 83 -15.86 11.07 6.70
N ALA A 84 -14.60 10.69 6.53
CA ALA A 84 -14.26 9.41 5.90
C ALA A 84 -14.55 8.25 6.86
N LEU A 85 -15.22 7.23 6.36
CA LEU A 85 -15.49 5.95 7.01
C LEU A 85 -14.83 4.85 6.20
N ILE A 86 -14.13 3.94 6.86
CA ILE A 86 -13.41 2.83 6.24
C ILE A 86 -13.73 1.58 7.05
N ASN A 87 -14.08 0.50 6.37
CA ASN A 87 -14.25 -0.82 6.97
C ASN A 87 -13.39 -1.83 6.23
N VAL A 88 -12.79 -2.75 6.99
CA VAL A 88 -12.09 -3.91 6.46
C VAL A 88 -12.96 -5.14 6.76
N ASP A 89 -13.46 -5.79 5.72
CA ASP A 89 -14.26 -7.02 5.85
C ASP A 89 -13.33 -8.24 5.98
N LEU A 90 -12.23 -8.23 5.22
CA LEU A 90 -11.20 -9.25 5.20
C LEU A 90 -9.82 -8.61 5.19
N PRO A 91 -8.85 -9.16 5.93
CA PRO A 91 -8.99 -10.25 6.89
C PRO A 91 -9.72 -9.80 8.17
N SER A 92 -10.22 -10.77 8.94
CA SER A 92 -10.73 -10.50 10.29
C SER A 92 -9.58 -10.11 11.24
N PRO A 93 -9.83 -9.29 12.28
CA PRO A 93 -8.81 -8.94 13.25
C PRO A 93 -8.14 -10.17 13.88
N ASN A 94 -6.82 -10.18 13.88
CA ASN A 94 -5.93 -11.25 14.34
C ASN A 94 -6.03 -12.58 13.57
N GLN A 95 -6.66 -12.60 12.40
CA GLN A 95 -6.75 -13.80 11.57
C GLN A 95 -5.36 -14.36 11.26
N GLN A 96 -5.25 -15.70 11.31
CA GLN A 96 -4.08 -16.43 10.85
C GLN A 96 -4.13 -16.55 9.33
N LEU A 97 -3.06 -16.13 8.66
CA LEU A 97 -2.95 -16.10 7.21
C LEU A 97 -1.66 -16.75 6.76
N SER A 98 -1.67 -17.35 5.58
CA SER A 98 -0.51 -17.96 4.92
C SER A 98 -0.63 -17.83 3.42
N GLY A 99 0.48 -17.63 2.72
CA GLY A 99 0.47 -17.37 1.26
C GLY A 99 -0.17 -16.03 0.92
N ASP A 100 -0.43 -15.81 -0.37
CA ASP A 100 -1.15 -14.61 -0.83
C ASP A 100 -2.58 -14.63 -0.29
N PHE A 101 -3.08 -13.47 0.13
CA PHE A 101 -4.43 -13.36 0.69
C PHE A 101 -5.15 -12.10 0.21
N GLU A 102 -6.47 -12.15 0.29
CA GLU A 102 -7.31 -11.01 -0.05
C GLU A 102 -7.49 -10.08 1.15
N LEU A 103 -7.26 -8.79 0.91
CA LEU A 103 -7.70 -7.70 1.77
C LEU A 103 -8.82 -6.94 1.05
N ALA A 104 -9.99 -6.87 1.66
CA ALA A 104 -11.19 -6.30 1.07
C ALA A 104 -12.03 -5.55 2.09
N GLY A 105 -12.83 -4.62 1.60
CA GLY A 105 -13.65 -3.76 2.45
C GLY A 105 -14.40 -2.70 1.66
N TRP A 106 -14.79 -1.63 2.36
CA TRP A 106 -15.41 -0.47 1.74
C TRP A 106 -14.91 0.83 2.39
N ALA A 107 -14.97 1.92 1.63
CA ALA A 107 -14.67 3.24 2.14
C ALA A 107 -15.63 4.26 1.53
N VAL A 108 -16.10 5.22 2.32
CA VAL A 108 -16.91 6.34 1.84
C VAL A 108 -16.55 7.61 2.60
N GLU A 109 -16.82 8.77 2.02
CA GLU A 109 -16.98 9.99 2.78
C GLU A 109 -18.47 10.23 3.00
N GLN A 110 -18.89 10.20 4.26
CA GLN A 110 -20.29 10.09 4.65
C GLN A 110 -21.15 11.26 4.15
N SER A 111 -20.60 12.47 4.04
CA SER A 111 -21.33 13.64 3.58
C SER A 111 -21.36 13.82 2.06
N ALA A 112 -20.67 12.98 1.29
CA ALA A 112 -20.70 13.00 -0.18
C ALA A 112 -22.11 12.77 -0.73
N MET A 113 -22.48 13.53 -1.77
CA MET A 113 -23.83 13.53 -2.36
C MET A 113 -23.89 12.89 -3.75
N ASP A 114 -22.82 12.96 -4.53
CA ASP A 114 -22.76 12.59 -5.96
C ASP A 114 -21.71 11.51 -6.26
N SER A 115 -20.93 11.11 -5.26
CA SER A 115 -19.92 10.07 -5.35
C SER A 115 -19.74 9.36 -4.00
N THR A 116 -18.80 8.43 -3.93
CA THR A 116 -18.37 7.86 -2.64
C THR A 116 -17.45 8.81 -1.86
N GLY A 117 -16.96 9.89 -2.49
CA GLY A 117 -15.98 10.82 -1.92
C GLY A 117 -14.56 10.26 -1.75
N ILE A 118 -14.33 8.97 -2.02
CA ILE A 118 -13.01 8.35 -1.95
C ILE A 118 -12.48 8.12 -3.37
N THR A 119 -11.20 8.39 -3.60
CA THR A 119 -10.59 8.27 -4.93
C THR A 119 -9.42 7.30 -5.00
N ALA A 120 -8.86 6.88 -3.86
CA ALA A 120 -7.79 5.88 -3.82
C ALA A 120 -7.74 5.15 -2.47
N ILE A 121 -7.28 3.90 -2.48
CA ILE A 121 -7.01 3.08 -1.29
C ILE A 121 -5.58 2.55 -1.35
N HIS A 122 -4.73 2.91 -0.38
CA HIS A 122 -3.38 2.39 -0.25
C HIS A 122 -3.27 1.50 1.00
N VAL A 123 -2.49 0.43 0.90
CA VAL A 123 -2.30 -0.53 1.98
C VAL A 123 -0.82 -0.67 2.29
N TYR A 124 -0.49 -0.54 3.58
CA TYR A 124 0.87 -0.64 4.10
C TYR A 124 0.92 -1.64 5.25
N ASP A 125 2.08 -2.26 5.45
CA ASP A 125 2.41 -2.99 6.66
C ASP A 125 3.09 -2.03 7.65
N GLY A 126 2.37 -1.64 8.70
CA GLY A 126 2.72 -0.49 9.54
C GLY A 126 2.34 0.87 8.93
N PRO A 127 2.61 1.99 9.63
CA PRO A 127 2.35 3.34 9.12
C PRO A 127 3.06 3.57 7.78
N ALA A 128 2.44 4.32 6.87
CA ALA A 128 3.00 4.58 5.54
C ALA A 128 4.42 5.15 5.61
N ASN A 129 5.40 4.43 5.07
CA ASN A 129 6.81 4.78 5.08
C ASN A 129 7.48 4.49 3.72
N GLY A 130 6.73 4.69 2.64
CA GLY A 130 7.22 4.52 1.27
C GLY A 130 7.06 3.11 0.71
N GLU A 131 7.78 2.82 -0.37
CA GLU A 131 7.64 1.58 -1.14
C GLU A 131 8.00 0.32 -0.34
N GLN A 132 8.98 0.43 0.55
CA GLN A 132 9.51 -0.68 1.36
C GLN A 132 8.48 -1.39 2.24
N ASN A 133 7.45 -0.67 2.70
CA ASN A 133 6.36 -1.25 3.49
C ASN A 133 5.00 -1.14 2.81
N MET A 134 4.97 -0.74 1.53
CA MET A 134 3.74 -0.69 0.76
C MET A 134 3.37 -2.08 0.28
N LEU A 135 2.21 -2.56 0.71
CA LEU A 135 1.65 -3.82 0.24
C LEU A 135 1.04 -3.64 -1.15
N GLY A 136 0.32 -2.55 -1.38
CA GLY A 136 -0.15 -2.16 -2.71
C GLY A 136 -1.22 -1.07 -2.70
N VAL A 137 -1.69 -0.72 -3.89
CA VAL A 137 -2.86 0.13 -4.10
C VAL A 137 -4.04 -0.77 -4.43
N ALA A 138 -5.10 -0.71 -3.64
CA ALA A 138 -6.27 -1.56 -3.84
C ALA A 138 -7.08 -1.09 -5.05
N GLN A 139 -7.69 -2.05 -5.76
CA GLN A 139 -8.74 -1.74 -6.71
C GLN A 139 -9.92 -1.17 -5.94
N TYR A 140 -10.35 0.05 -6.28
CA TYR A 140 -11.50 0.72 -5.69
C TYR A 140 -12.62 0.88 -6.72
N GLY A 141 -13.87 0.96 -6.27
CA GLY A 141 -15.05 1.05 -7.14
C GLY A 141 -15.83 -0.26 -7.28
N ILE A 142 -15.59 -1.24 -6.40
CA ILE A 142 -16.29 -2.53 -6.42
C ILE A 142 -17.70 -2.34 -5.85
N ALA A 143 -18.70 -2.99 -6.46
CA ALA A 143 -20.10 -2.86 -6.07
C ALA A 143 -20.37 -3.45 -4.67
N ARG A 144 -21.04 -2.66 -3.82
CA ARG A 144 -21.45 -2.90 -2.44
C ARG A 144 -22.86 -2.31 -2.20
N PRO A 145 -23.90 -2.89 -2.83
CA PRO A 145 -25.27 -2.41 -2.68
C PRO A 145 -25.79 -2.54 -1.23
N ASP A 146 -25.23 -3.48 -0.46
CA ASP A 146 -25.48 -3.64 0.98
C ASP A 146 -25.07 -2.38 1.77
N VAL A 147 -23.90 -1.80 1.46
CA VAL A 147 -23.43 -0.56 2.07
C VAL A 147 -24.29 0.61 1.64
N ALA A 148 -24.59 0.72 0.35
CA ALA A 148 -25.48 1.76 -0.17
C ALA A 148 -26.86 1.75 0.50
N SER A 149 -27.43 0.56 0.69
CA SER A 149 -28.70 0.37 1.38
C SER A 149 -28.62 0.78 2.85
N ASN A 150 -27.58 0.36 3.57
CA ASN A 150 -27.38 0.70 4.98
C ASN A 150 -27.26 2.22 5.23
N PHE A 151 -26.63 2.95 4.31
CA PHE A 151 -26.52 4.40 4.38
C PHE A 151 -27.69 5.15 3.73
N GLY A 152 -28.62 4.46 3.06
CA GLY A 152 -29.69 5.09 2.27
C GLY A 152 -29.16 5.94 1.12
N LYS A 153 -28.00 5.60 0.55
CA LYS A 153 -27.25 6.42 -0.42
C LYS A 153 -26.83 5.60 -1.64
N ALA A 154 -27.56 5.74 -2.74
CA ALA A 154 -27.27 5.01 -3.98
C ALA A 154 -25.89 5.31 -4.56
N ASN A 155 -25.37 6.54 -4.37
CA ASN A 155 -24.02 6.93 -4.76
C ASN A 155 -22.91 6.15 -4.02
N PHE A 156 -23.23 5.43 -2.96
CA PHE A 156 -22.29 4.55 -2.26
C PHE A 156 -22.21 3.14 -2.83
N THR A 157 -22.92 2.84 -3.94
CA THR A 157 -22.92 1.49 -4.52
C THR A 157 -21.51 1.04 -4.90
N ASN A 158 -20.65 1.91 -5.44
CA ASN A 158 -19.31 1.53 -5.88
C ASN A 158 -18.24 1.94 -4.86
N CYS A 159 -18.44 1.57 -3.58
CA CYS A 159 -17.56 1.95 -2.47
C CYS A 159 -16.61 0.83 -2.01
N GLY A 160 -16.66 -0.34 -2.64
CA GLY A 160 -15.83 -1.48 -2.28
C GLY A 160 -14.38 -1.32 -2.75
N PHE A 161 -13.46 -1.89 -1.99
CA PHE A 161 -12.08 -2.11 -2.40
C PHE A 161 -11.65 -3.57 -2.26
N LYS A 162 -10.63 -3.95 -3.04
CA LYS A 162 -9.95 -5.23 -2.96
C LYS A 162 -8.47 -5.11 -3.33
N LEU A 163 -7.62 -5.82 -2.60
CA LEU A 163 -6.20 -6.02 -2.89
C LEU A 163 -5.84 -7.49 -2.61
N ILE A 164 -5.14 -8.13 -3.55
CA ILE A 164 -4.42 -9.37 -3.25
C ILE A 164 -3.05 -8.97 -2.69
N VAL A 165 -2.84 -9.24 -1.41
CA VAL A 165 -1.58 -8.95 -0.72
C VAL A 165 -0.58 -10.04 -1.08
N ASN A 166 0.51 -9.63 -1.73
CA ASN A 166 1.62 -10.53 -2.04
C ASN A 166 2.39 -10.86 -0.76
N SER A 167 2.45 -12.14 -0.45
CA SER A 167 2.94 -12.69 0.79
C SER A 167 4.46 -12.58 0.95
N SER A 168 5.20 -12.37 -0.14
CA SER A 168 6.65 -12.11 -0.12
C SER A 168 7.02 -10.76 0.52
N LYS A 169 6.05 -9.86 0.69
CA LYS A 169 6.23 -8.58 1.36
C LYS A 169 6.04 -8.64 2.88
N LEU A 170 5.73 -9.81 3.44
CA LEU A 170 5.45 -9.99 4.86
C LEU A 170 6.44 -10.99 5.47
N THR A 171 6.87 -10.70 6.69
CA THR A 171 7.68 -11.61 7.51
C THR A 171 6.78 -12.51 8.35
N ASN A 172 7.29 -13.61 8.88
CA ASN A 172 6.49 -14.42 9.80
C ASN A 172 6.25 -13.64 11.10
N GLY A 173 4.98 -13.56 11.53
CA GLY A 173 4.62 -12.96 12.81
C GLY A 173 3.40 -12.03 12.73
N LYS A 174 3.34 -11.12 13.71
CA LYS A 174 2.25 -10.16 13.83
C LYS A 174 2.49 -8.96 12.93
N HIS A 175 1.47 -8.59 12.17
CA HIS A 175 1.46 -7.38 11.35
C HIS A 175 0.25 -6.52 11.70
N ALA A 176 0.42 -5.21 11.54
CA ALA A 176 -0.66 -4.24 11.63
C ALA A 176 -0.79 -3.57 10.27
N LEU A 177 -1.79 -3.98 9.50
CA LEU A 177 -2.00 -3.43 8.16
C LEU A 177 -2.75 -2.11 8.27
N TYR A 178 -2.22 -1.07 7.62
CA TYR A 178 -2.84 0.25 7.54
C TYR A 178 -3.53 0.40 6.20
N VAL A 179 -4.84 0.59 6.23
CA VAL A 179 -5.67 0.83 5.04
C VAL A 179 -5.99 2.32 4.97
N TYR A 180 -5.32 3.02 4.08
CA TYR A 180 -5.48 4.45 3.86
C TYR A 180 -6.48 4.72 2.73
N ALA A 181 -7.48 5.54 2.99
CA ALA A 181 -8.39 6.08 1.99
C ALA A 181 -8.10 7.55 1.71
N TYR A 182 -7.97 7.91 0.44
CA TYR A 182 -7.77 9.29 0.00
C TYR A 182 -9.10 9.94 -0.35
N ASN A 183 -9.32 11.11 0.24
CA ASN A 183 -10.42 11.99 -0.07
C ASN A 183 -9.86 13.37 -0.47
N PRO A 184 -10.31 13.98 -1.59
CA PRO A 184 -9.80 15.27 -2.05
C PRO A 184 -9.95 16.43 -1.03
N ASN A 185 -10.98 16.39 -0.18
CA ASN A 185 -11.30 17.44 0.77
C ASN A 185 -10.65 17.21 2.16
N LEU A 186 -10.48 15.96 2.57
CA LEU A 186 -10.00 15.55 3.89
C LEU A 186 -8.54 15.06 3.92
N GLY A 187 -7.97 14.80 2.75
CA GLY A 187 -6.70 14.10 2.58
C GLY A 187 -6.81 12.60 2.91
N TRP A 188 -5.68 12.01 3.30
CA TRP A 188 -5.63 10.61 3.70
C TRP A 188 -6.20 10.40 5.11
N LYS A 189 -7.07 9.39 5.25
CA LYS A 189 -7.55 8.82 6.52
C LYS A 189 -7.27 7.32 6.52
N TYR A 190 -7.20 6.68 7.68
CA TYR A 190 -6.89 5.26 7.74
C TYR A 190 -7.59 4.54 8.89
N VAL A 191 -7.66 3.22 8.74
CA VAL A 191 -7.95 2.25 9.80
C VAL A 191 -6.85 1.18 9.82
N THR A 192 -6.77 0.42 10.90
CA THR A 192 -5.81 -0.68 11.03
C THR A 192 -6.52 -2.02 11.20
N VAL A 193 -5.90 -3.07 10.68
CA VAL A 193 -6.28 -4.46 10.96
C VAL A 193 -5.04 -5.24 11.37
N ALA A 194 -5.08 -5.87 12.54
CA ALA A 194 -4.02 -6.76 12.98
C ALA A 194 -4.18 -8.13 12.31
N ILE A 195 -3.08 -8.75 11.89
CA ILE A 195 -3.06 -10.13 11.37
C ILE A 195 -1.89 -10.89 11.99
N ASN A 196 -1.97 -12.22 11.92
CA ASN A 196 -0.85 -13.10 12.18
C ASN A 196 -0.50 -13.81 10.87
N TYR A 197 0.64 -13.48 10.28
CA TYR A 197 1.10 -14.13 9.06
C TYR A 197 2.07 -15.26 9.41
N ALA A 198 1.66 -16.49 9.11
CA ALA A 198 2.50 -17.66 9.12
C ALA A 198 2.86 -17.92 7.65
N GLY A 199 4.01 -17.41 7.21
CA GLY A 199 4.49 -17.61 5.85
C GLY A 199 4.43 -19.08 5.49
N GLY A 200 3.99 -19.37 4.27
CA GLY A 200 3.91 -20.72 3.75
C GLY A 200 5.28 -21.35 3.82
N THR A 201 5.55 -22.09 4.89
CA THR A 201 6.53 -23.14 4.85
C THR A 201 5.94 -24.18 3.90
N SER A 202 6.69 -24.53 2.86
CA SER A 202 6.58 -25.85 2.26
C SER A 202 6.35 -26.85 3.40
N SER A 203 5.28 -27.64 3.27
CA SER A 203 4.81 -28.55 4.31
C SER A 203 5.90 -29.58 4.62
N GLY A 204 6.78 -29.24 5.55
CA GLY A 204 7.48 -30.19 6.40
C GLY A 204 6.70 -30.21 7.70
N SER A 205 5.73 -31.12 7.79
CA SER A 205 5.04 -31.40 9.05
C SER A 205 6.08 -31.89 10.05
N THR A 206 6.57 -31.01 10.93
CA THR A 206 7.13 -31.43 12.20
C THR A 206 5.97 -31.50 13.19
N SER A 207 5.34 -32.66 13.23
CA SER A 207 4.54 -33.06 14.38
C SER A 207 5.47 -33.11 15.59
N SER A 208 5.53 -32.03 16.38
CA SER A 208 6.10 -32.11 17.72
C SER A 208 5.11 -32.91 18.56
N ALA A 209 5.38 -34.21 18.67
CA ALA A 209 4.71 -35.05 19.66
C ALA A 209 5.03 -34.47 21.05
N GLY A 210 4.05 -33.79 21.64
CA GLY A 210 4.04 -33.47 23.05
C GLY A 210 3.99 -34.77 23.84
N GLY A 211 5.16 -35.22 24.30
CA GLY A 211 5.31 -36.36 25.19
C GLY A 211 6.71 -36.34 25.78
N GLY A 212 6.82 -35.90 27.03
CA GLY A 212 8.10 -35.82 27.75
C GLY A 212 8.80 -37.18 27.75
N THR A 213 9.99 -37.24 27.15
CA THR A 213 10.88 -38.39 27.30
C THR A 213 12.05 -37.95 28.18
N VAL A 214 12.14 -38.54 29.37
CA VAL A 214 13.31 -38.43 30.24
C VAL A 214 14.47 -39.14 29.53
N ILE A 215 15.57 -38.43 29.31
CA ILE A 215 16.78 -38.99 28.70
C ILE A 215 17.68 -39.50 29.84
N THR A 216 17.95 -40.80 29.87
CA THR A 216 18.96 -41.40 30.76
C THR A 216 19.98 -42.18 29.94
N ASN A 217 21.27 -41.91 30.21
CA ASN A 217 22.49 -42.55 29.71
C ASN A 217 22.54 -42.96 28.23
N GLY A 218 23.24 -42.14 27.44
CA GLY A 218 23.75 -42.52 26.12
C GLY A 218 22.67 -42.70 25.05
N THR A 219 22.15 -41.60 24.51
CA THR A 219 21.30 -41.65 23.31
C THR A 219 21.89 -40.76 22.23
N ASN A 220 22.24 -41.35 21.08
CA ASN A 220 22.60 -40.61 19.88
C ASN A 220 21.32 -40.03 19.27
N MET A 221 21.26 -38.71 19.14
CA MET A 221 20.21 -38.04 18.38
C MET A 221 20.67 -37.90 16.92
N VAL A 222 19.91 -38.46 15.98
CA VAL A 222 20.09 -38.20 14.55
C VAL A 222 18.92 -37.33 14.09
N GLY A 223 19.22 -36.16 13.53
CA GLY A 223 18.25 -35.29 12.86
C GLY A 223 18.55 -35.22 11.37
N TYR A 224 17.51 -35.12 10.56
CA TYR A 224 17.63 -34.88 9.12
C TYR A 224 17.20 -33.44 8.80
N ILE A 225 17.91 -32.81 7.87
CA ILE A 225 17.53 -31.53 7.28
C ILE A 225 17.27 -31.78 5.80
N ASP A 226 16.14 -31.31 5.29
CA ASP A 226 15.86 -31.37 3.85
C ASP A 226 16.62 -30.24 3.15
N VAL A 227 17.62 -30.61 2.35
CA VAL A 227 18.36 -29.69 1.48
C VAL A 227 17.83 -29.84 0.06
N THR A 228 17.46 -28.72 -0.58
CA THR A 228 17.10 -28.71 -2.00
C THR A 228 18.35 -28.95 -2.87
N VAL A 229 18.17 -29.47 -4.09
CA VAL A 229 19.29 -29.82 -5.00
C VAL A 229 20.22 -28.62 -5.26
N ASP A 230 19.68 -27.41 -5.26
CA ASP A 230 20.43 -26.16 -5.42
C ASP A 230 21.34 -25.81 -4.21
N GLN A 231 21.05 -26.36 -3.02
CA GLN A 231 21.91 -26.24 -1.84
C GLN A 231 23.06 -27.26 -1.83
N LEU A 232 22.95 -28.34 -2.61
CA LEU A 232 24.01 -29.34 -2.80
C LEU A 232 25.05 -28.92 -3.83
N VAL A 233 24.71 -28.00 -4.74
CA VAL A 233 25.64 -27.50 -5.77
C VAL A 233 26.42 -26.28 -5.26
N ARG A 234 27.30 -26.51 -4.28
CA ARG A 234 28.58 -25.78 -4.23
C ARG A 234 29.66 -26.74 -4.70
N ILE A 235 30.03 -26.60 -5.96
CA ILE A 235 31.17 -27.27 -6.58
C ILE A 235 32.41 -26.98 -5.72
N PHE A 236 32.89 -27.98 -4.98
CA PHE A 236 34.26 -27.99 -4.49
C PHE A 236 35.16 -28.33 -5.67
N GLU A 237 35.46 -27.36 -6.53
CA GLU A 237 36.61 -27.51 -7.43
C GLU A 237 37.84 -26.99 -6.71
N ILE A 238 38.34 -27.77 -5.77
CA ILE A 238 39.78 -27.76 -5.46
C ILE A 238 40.21 -29.18 -5.08
N ARG A 239 41.03 -29.80 -5.94
CA ARG A 239 42.40 -30.28 -5.64
C ARG A 239 42.82 -31.43 -6.55
N GLY A 240 43.91 -31.20 -7.27
CA GLY A 240 44.86 -32.22 -7.66
C GLY A 240 46.28 -31.73 -7.35
N SER A 241 46.64 -31.64 -6.07
CA SER A 241 48.04 -31.47 -5.65
C SER A 241 48.60 -32.85 -5.29
N SER A 242 49.53 -33.32 -6.12
CA SER A 242 50.64 -34.25 -5.86
C SER A 242 50.63 -35.14 -4.60
N LYS A 243 50.68 -36.46 -4.82
CA LYS A 243 51.81 -37.32 -4.43
C LYS A 243 51.99 -38.42 -5.47
#